data_AF-X6N8J2-F1
#
_entry.id   AF-X6N8J2-F1
#
_cell.length_a   1.000
_cell.length_b   1.000
_cell.length_c   1.000
_cell.angle_alpha   90.00
_cell.angle_beta   90.00
_cell.angle_gamma   90.00
#
_symmetry.space_group_name_H-M   'P 1'
#
loop_
_entity.id
_entity.type
_entity.pdbx_description
1 polymer ?
#
loop_
_entity_poly.entity_id
_entity_poly.type
_entity_poly.pdbx_seq_one_letter_code
_entity_poly.pdbx_strand_id
1 'polypeptide(L)'
;KQQQINKILSEHNDYTLTFDNILKIVAIFFRIKAGIPVLIMGETGCGKTKLLKYMSIVLGITMKSIDVHGGYGVKQLQQDLEEPLADATKNTGKTHLIFLDEINTSPDIGAFKEVVCDHSLKGKQFPDNIVIIAALNPYRKRQRSDKEKDEDKQDNRNRTKYYLDDLDKEMDELVYRVFPLPRSLQTYVWNFGSLSEADEHQYIALITTNAWYRCFIYLCI
;
A
#
# COMPACT_ATOMS: atom_id res chain seq x y z
N LYS A 1 -22.77 0.23 -22.06
CA LYS A 1 -21.89 -0.63 -21.23
C LYS A 1 -20.65 -1.12 -21.98
N GLN A 2 -20.75 -1.84 -23.12
CA GLN A 2 -19.57 -2.28 -23.91
C GLN A 2 -18.65 -1.12 -24.34
N GLN A 3 -19.21 -0.03 -24.85
CA GLN A 3 -18.46 1.17 -25.27
C GLN A 3 -17.75 1.87 -24.10
N GLN A 4 -18.29 1.76 -22.88
CA GLN A 4 -17.75 2.38 -21.68
C GLN A 4 -16.55 1.58 -21.15
N ILE A 5 -16.64 0.25 -21.21
CA ILE A 5 -15.53 -0.66 -20.91
C ILE A 5 -14.39 -0.47 -21.92
N ASN A 6 -14.70 -0.43 -23.22
CA ASN A 6 -13.68 -0.22 -24.26
C ASN A 6 -13.01 1.15 -24.13
N LYS A 7 -13.76 2.19 -23.72
CA LYS A 7 -13.21 3.52 -23.43
C LYS A 7 -12.26 3.49 -22.24
N ILE A 8 -12.65 2.87 -21.12
CA ILE A 8 -11.80 2.70 -19.93
C ILE A 8 -10.52 1.92 -20.27
N LEU A 9 -10.64 0.84 -21.06
CA LEU A 9 -9.50 0.07 -21.51
C LEU A 9 -8.55 0.90 -22.40
N SER A 10 -9.10 1.73 -23.29
CA SER A 10 -8.31 2.61 -24.15
C SER A 10 -7.64 3.79 -23.42
N GLU A 11 -8.26 4.30 -22.35
CA GLU A 11 -7.73 5.41 -21.54
C GLU A 11 -6.65 4.94 -20.55
N HIS A 12 -6.63 3.64 -20.21
CA HIS A 12 -5.64 3.00 -19.34
C HIS A 12 -4.81 1.92 -20.08
N ASN A 13 -4.37 2.24 -21.30
CA ASN A 13 -3.49 1.39 -22.12
C ASN A 13 -2.13 1.09 -21.46
N ASP A 14 -1.79 1.77 -20.36
CA ASP A 14 -0.56 1.59 -19.58
C ASP A 14 -0.68 0.52 -18.48
N TYR A 15 -1.84 -0.14 -18.33
CA TYR A 15 -2.06 -1.21 -17.38
C TYR A 15 -2.36 -2.56 -18.05
N THR A 16 -1.51 -3.55 -17.78
CA THR A 16 -1.69 -4.92 -18.29
C THR A 16 -2.64 -5.71 -17.40
N LEU A 17 -3.84 -5.98 -17.90
CA LEU A 17 -4.81 -6.84 -17.21
C LEU A 17 -4.47 -8.32 -17.44
N THR A 18 -3.56 -8.86 -16.64
CA THR A 18 -3.23 -10.29 -16.63
C THR A 18 -4.33 -11.11 -15.95
N PHE A 19 -4.40 -12.41 -16.24
CA PHE A 19 -5.33 -13.31 -15.54
C PHE A 19 -5.13 -13.29 -14.01
N ASP A 20 -3.88 -13.21 -13.56
CA ASP A 20 -3.53 -13.05 -12.15
C ASP A 20 -4.08 -11.74 -11.56
N ASN A 21 -3.92 -10.61 -12.24
CA ASN A 21 -4.49 -9.33 -11.80
C ASN A 21 -6.02 -9.38 -11.71
N ILE A 22 -6.70 -10.06 -12.64
CA ILE A 22 -8.15 -10.27 -12.58
C ILE A 22 -8.52 -11.09 -11.33
N LEU A 23 -7.85 -12.22 -11.10
CA LEU A 23 -8.09 -13.04 -9.91
C LEU A 23 -7.85 -12.25 -8.63
N LYS A 24 -6.82 -11.39 -8.61
CA LYS A 24 -6.53 -10.53 -7.47
C LYS A 24 -7.67 -9.55 -7.19
N ILE A 25 -8.19 -8.88 -8.22
CA ILE A 25 -9.34 -7.98 -8.12
C ILE A 25 -10.59 -8.74 -7.62
N VAL A 26 -10.86 -9.91 -8.17
CA VAL A 26 -12.02 -10.74 -7.77
C VAL A 26 -11.91 -11.15 -6.29
N ALA A 27 -10.73 -11.56 -5.83
CA ALA A 27 -10.51 -11.93 -4.44
C ALA A 27 -10.64 -10.72 -3.48
N ILE A 28 -10.12 -9.54 -3.87
CA ILE A 28 -10.35 -8.30 -3.13
C ILE A 28 -11.86 -8.03 -2.98
N PHE A 29 -12.59 -8.11 -4.10
CA PHE A 29 -14.04 -7.86 -4.11
C PHE A 29 -14.80 -8.78 -3.16
N PHE A 30 -14.51 -10.09 -3.18
CA PHE A 30 -15.18 -11.04 -2.28
C PHE A 30 -14.84 -10.81 -0.80
N ARG A 31 -13.60 -10.45 -0.47
CA ARG A 31 -13.22 -10.09 0.91
C ARG A 31 -13.99 -8.87 1.41
N ILE A 32 -14.09 -7.83 0.59
CA ILE A 32 -14.90 -6.63 0.91
C ILE A 32 -16.35 -7.02 1.15
N LYS A 33 -16.94 -7.84 0.26
CA LYS A 33 -18.34 -8.30 0.41
C LYS A 33 -18.57 -9.17 1.64
N ALA A 34 -17.57 -9.91 2.08
CA ALA A 34 -17.63 -10.72 3.29
C ALA A 34 -17.33 -9.93 4.58
N GLY A 35 -17.02 -8.63 4.49
CA GLY A 35 -16.58 -7.83 5.64
C GLY A 35 -15.22 -8.26 6.20
N ILE A 36 -14.39 -8.94 5.39
CA ILE A 36 -13.06 -9.39 5.79
C ILE A 36 -12.07 -8.27 5.47
N PRO A 37 -11.26 -7.81 6.45
CA PRO A 37 -10.21 -6.83 6.23
C PRO A 37 -9.27 -7.21 5.07
N VAL A 38 -8.99 -6.25 4.19
CA VAL A 38 -8.11 -6.43 3.04
C VAL A 38 -6.76 -5.79 3.35
N LEU A 39 -5.80 -6.65 3.71
CA LEU A 39 -4.45 -6.24 4.03
C LEU A 39 -3.46 -6.93 3.07
N ILE A 40 -2.83 -6.13 2.21
CA ILE A 40 -2.02 -6.61 1.09
C ILE A 40 -0.54 -6.44 1.41
N MET A 41 0.21 -7.53 1.46
CA MET A 41 1.67 -7.48 1.57
C MET A 41 2.32 -7.69 0.20
N GLY A 42 3.32 -6.88 -0.12
CA GLY A 42 4.15 -7.09 -1.31
C GLY A 42 5.30 -6.10 -1.36
N GLU A 43 6.32 -6.38 -2.16
CA GLU A 43 7.44 -5.47 -2.38
C GLU A 43 6.98 -4.12 -2.97
N THR A 44 7.78 -3.07 -2.79
CA THR A 44 7.55 -1.82 -3.51
C THR A 44 7.63 -2.06 -5.02
N GLY A 45 6.80 -1.37 -5.78
CA GLY A 45 6.73 -1.57 -7.23
C GLY A 45 5.98 -2.83 -7.70
N CYS A 46 5.48 -3.70 -6.81
CA CYS A 46 4.73 -4.91 -7.23
C CYS A 46 3.32 -4.68 -7.78
N GLY A 47 2.97 -3.41 -8.09
CA GLY A 47 1.73 -3.05 -8.78
C GLY A 47 0.47 -2.94 -7.91
N LYS A 48 0.56 -3.01 -6.57
CA LYS A 48 -0.59 -2.90 -5.65
C LYS A 48 -1.45 -1.66 -5.92
N THR A 49 -0.83 -0.49 -5.89
CA THR A 49 -1.48 0.81 -6.09
C THR A 49 -2.08 0.91 -7.49
N LYS A 50 -1.39 0.42 -8.51
CA LYS A 50 -1.89 0.41 -9.90
C LYS A 50 -3.09 -0.53 -10.06
N LEU A 51 -3.05 -1.72 -9.48
CA LEU A 51 -4.16 -2.69 -9.48
C LEU A 51 -5.41 -2.08 -8.83
N LEU A 52 -5.26 -1.47 -7.65
CA LEU A 52 -6.39 -0.87 -6.93
C LEU A 52 -6.95 0.36 -7.65
N LYS A 53 -6.08 1.17 -8.25
CA LYS A 53 -6.50 2.31 -9.08
C LYS A 53 -7.28 1.83 -10.30
N TYR A 54 -6.79 0.82 -11.00
CA TYR A 54 -7.50 0.21 -12.13
C TYR A 54 -8.86 -0.35 -11.68
N MET A 55 -8.90 -1.08 -10.57
CA MET A 55 -10.14 -1.60 -9.98
C MET A 55 -11.14 -0.48 -9.67
N SER A 56 -10.68 0.64 -9.09
CA SER A 56 -11.58 1.74 -8.73
C SER A 56 -12.19 2.39 -9.97
N ILE A 57 -11.42 2.55 -11.04
CA ILE A 57 -11.91 3.08 -12.32
C ILE A 57 -12.96 2.15 -12.94
N VAL A 58 -12.68 0.84 -12.99
CA VAL A 58 -13.60 -0.16 -13.57
C VAL A 58 -14.91 -0.23 -12.78
N LEU A 59 -14.85 -0.10 -11.46
CA LEU A 59 -16.03 -0.13 -10.58
C LEU A 59 -16.73 1.23 -10.45
N GLY A 60 -16.14 2.32 -10.98
CA GLY A 60 -16.66 3.68 -10.82
C GLY A 60 -16.63 4.18 -9.36
N ILE A 61 -15.65 3.71 -8.58
CA ILE A 61 -15.46 4.02 -7.16
C ILE A 61 -14.42 5.14 -7.04
N THR A 62 -14.69 6.14 -6.19
CA THR A 62 -13.71 7.17 -5.86
C THR A 62 -12.62 6.59 -4.98
N MET A 63 -11.36 6.63 -5.40
CA MET A 63 -10.22 6.14 -4.62
C MET A 63 -9.37 7.31 -4.10
N LYS A 64 -9.10 7.32 -2.80
CA LYS A 64 -8.07 8.16 -2.15
C LYS A 64 -6.91 7.26 -1.74
N SER A 65 -5.71 7.56 -2.24
CA SER A 65 -4.46 6.92 -1.80
C SER A 65 -3.80 7.78 -0.73
N ILE A 66 -3.29 7.15 0.32
CA ILE A 66 -2.57 7.78 1.42
C ILE A 66 -1.28 6.99 1.62
N ASP A 67 -0.14 7.66 1.49
CA ASP A 67 1.18 7.05 1.64
C ASP A 67 1.66 7.25 3.09
N VAL A 68 1.78 6.14 3.83
CA VAL A 68 2.25 6.16 5.22
C VAL A 68 3.78 6.10 5.24
N HIS A 69 4.39 6.88 6.13
CA HIS A 69 5.84 6.88 6.35
C HIS A 69 6.15 6.98 7.85
N GLY A 70 7.42 6.89 8.24
CA GLY A 70 7.82 6.85 9.67
C GLY A 70 7.44 8.08 10.51
N GLY A 71 7.14 9.22 9.87
CA GLY A 71 6.65 10.43 10.54
C GLY A 71 5.13 10.61 10.46
N TYR A 72 4.44 9.67 9.82
CA TYR A 72 3.00 9.71 9.63
C TYR A 72 2.31 9.07 10.83
N GLY A 73 1.55 9.85 11.58
CA GLY A 73 0.87 9.38 12.78
C GLY A 73 -0.63 9.59 12.75
N VAL A 74 -1.27 9.37 13.89
CA VAL A 74 -2.74 9.47 14.03
C VAL A 74 -3.29 10.84 13.63
N LYS A 75 -2.55 11.94 13.86
CA LYS A 75 -3.01 13.29 13.51
C LYS A 75 -3.14 13.48 12.00
N GLN A 76 -2.12 13.04 11.25
CA GLN A 76 -2.14 13.08 9.79
C GLN A 76 -3.23 12.17 9.24
N LEU A 77 -3.34 10.95 9.79
CA LEU A 77 -4.40 10.02 9.43
C LEU A 77 -5.79 10.63 9.58
N GLN A 78 -6.05 11.33 10.69
CA GLN A 78 -7.33 12.02 10.89
C GLN A 78 -7.59 13.11 9.85
N GLN A 79 -6.58 13.90 9.49
CA GLN A 79 -6.70 14.98 8.51
C GLN A 79 -6.99 14.43 7.11
N ASP A 80 -6.26 13.39 6.69
CA ASP A 80 -6.43 12.80 5.36
C ASP A 80 -7.75 12.03 5.20
N LEU A 81 -8.32 11.56 6.31
CA LEU A 81 -9.63 10.91 6.34
C LEU A 81 -10.82 11.88 6.40
N GLU A 82 -10.61 13.15 6.76
CA GLU A 82 -11.72 14.10 6.97
C GLU A 82 -12.55 14.32 5.70
N GLU A 83 -11.88 14.62 4.58
CA GLU A 83 -12.51 14.83 3.27
C GLU A 83 -13.28 13.59 2.78
N PRO A 84 -12.69 12.39 2.66
CA PRO A 84 -13.40 11.23 2.13
C PRO A 84 -14.55 10.78 3.04
N LEU A 85 -14.42 10.90 4.37
CA LEU A 85 -15.50 10.56 5.30
C LEU A 85 -16.66 11.56 5.21
N ALA A 86 -16.36 12.86 5.07
CA ALA A 86 -17.38 13.88 4.87
C ALA A 86 -18.12 13.69 3.54
N ASP A 87 -17.40 13.34 2.47
CA ASP A 87 -18.00 13.07 1.17
C ASP A 87 -18.87 11.81 1.18
N ALA A 88 -18.41 10.73 1.83
CA ALA A 88 -19.18 9.50 2.00
C ALA A 88 -20.49 9.72 2.77
N THR A 89 -20.45 10.58 3.79
CA THR A 89 -21.65 10.96 4.57
C THR A 89 -22.64 11.75 3.72
N LYS A 90 -22.17 12.66 2.86
CA LYS A 90 -23.03 13.47 1.98
C LYS A 90 -23.57 12.66 0.80
N ASN A 91 -22.79 11.73 0.28
CA ASN A 91 -23.06 10.98 -0.95
C ASN A 91 -23.22 9.48 -0.66
N THR A 92 -24.25 9.10 0.09
CA THR A 92 -24.51 7.72 0.52
C THR A 92 -24.69 6.70 -0.63
N GLY A 93 -25.05 7.18 -1.83
CA GLY A 93 -25.18 6.35 -3.02
C GLY A 93 -23.85 6.04 -3.74
N LYS A 94 -22.73 6.60 -3.27
CA LYS A 94 -21.39 6.36 -3.83
C LYS A 94 -20.53 5.60 -2.83
N THR A 95 -19.74 4.67 -3.35
CA THR A 95 -18.70 3.98 -2.58
C THR A 95 -17.39 4.76 -2.69
N HIS A 96 -16.66 4.84 -1.58
CA HIS A 96 -15.36 5.48 -1.50
C HIS A 96 -14.34 4.46 -1.01
N LEU A 97 -13.27 4.30 -1.77
CA LEU A 97 -12.14 3.44 -1.43
C LEU A 97 -11.02 4.31 -0.85
N ILE A 98 -10.62 4.03 0.38
CA ILE A 98 -9.42 4.59 0.98
C ILE A 98 -8.35 3.50 0.94
N PHE A 99 -7.24 3.80 0.28
CA PHE A 99 -6.08 2.93 0.20
C PHE A 99 -4.95 3.52 1.05
N LEU A 100 -4.53 2.77 2.07
CA LEU A 100 -3.43 3.12 2.96
C LEU A 100 -2.20 2.31 2.54
N ASP A 101 -1.21 2.95 1.92
CA ASP A 101 0.02 2.27 1.50
C ASP A 101 1.07 2.32 2.61
N GLU A 102 1.88 1.26 2.70
CA GLU A 102 3.00 1.13 3.64
C GLU A 102 2.68 1.36 5.13
N ILE A 103 1.52 0.90 5.62
CA ILE A 103 1.03 1.19 6.98
C ILE A 103 2.00 0.79 8.09
N ASN A 104 2.83 -0.23 7.86
CA ASN A 104 3.78 -0.74 8.83
C ASN A 104 5.09 0.06 8.90
N THR A 105 5.21 1.16 8.17
CA THR A 105 6.32 2.11 8.37
C THR A 105 6.07 3.08 9.51
N SER A 106 4.82 3.24 9.96
CA SER A 106 4.44 4.12 11.07
C SER A 106 4.50 3.39 12.41
N PRO A 107 4.95 4.08 13.50
CA PRO A 107 4.89 3.54 14.85
C PRO A 107 3.44 3.35 15.36
N ASP A 108 2.48 4.07 14.78
CA ASP A 108 1.07 4.07 15.21
C ASP A 108 0.27 2.89 14.61
N ILE A 109 0.88 1.71 14.47
CA ILE A 109 0.27 0.53 13.84
C ILE A 109 -1.09 0.13 14.45
N GLY A 110 -1.29 0.44 15.74
CA GLY A 110 -2.56 0.22 16.43
C GLY A 110 -3.72 1.04 15.85
N ALA A 111 -3.47 2.28 15.41
CA ALA A 111 -4.49 3.10 14.77
C ALA A 111 -4.85 2.57 13.39
N PHE A 112 -3.87 2.11 12.61
CA PHE A 112 -4.13 1.46 11.32
C PHE A 112 -4.89 0.14 11.49
N LYS A 113 -4.59 -0.62 12.54
CA LYS A 113 -5.36 -1.81 12.91
C LYS A 113 -6.82 -1.46 13.21
N GLU A 114 -7.08 -0.38 13.95
CA GLU A 114 -8.45 0.10 14.22
C GLU A 114 -9.17 0.45 12.91
N VAL A 115 -8.52 1.23 12.04
CA VAL A 115 -9.07 1.68 10.75
C VAL A 115 -9.39 0.51 9.82
N VAL A 116 -8.50 -0.49 9.75
CA VAL A 116 -8.61 -1.61 8.81
C VAL A 116 -9.51 -2.73 9.33
N CYS A 117 -9.44 -3.06 10.62
CA CYS A 117 -10.17 -4.18 11.20
C CYS A 117 -11.48 -3.77 11.88
N ASP A 118 -11.48 -2.64 12.58
CA ASP A 118 -12.59 -2.21 13.43
C ASP A 118 -13.45 -1.13 12.73
N HIS A 119 -13.06 -0.72 11.52
CA HIS A 119 -13.73 0.28 10.66
C HIS A 119 -14.01 1.60 11.41
N SER A 120 -13.08 1.98 12.29
CA SER A 120 -13.19 3.20 13.09
C SER A 120 -11.85 3.89 13.28
N LEU A 121 -11.90 5.14 13.73
CA LEU A 121 -10.72 5.84 14.24
C LEU A 121 -11.08 6.60 15.52
N LYS A 122 -10.34 6.35 16.60
CA LYS A 122 -10.62 6.89 17.94
C LYS A 122 -12.05 6.58 18.41
N GLY A 123 -12.52 5.38 18.10
CA GLY A 123 -13.85 4.89 18.46
C GLY A 123 -15.00 5.46 17.64
N LYS A 124 -14.73 6.30 16.62
CA LYS A 124 -15.76 6.80 15.69
C LYS A 124 -15.83 5.89 14.47
N GLN A 125 -16.96 5.21 14.31
CA GLN A 125 -17.24 4.32 13.18
C GLN A 125 -17.32 5.11 11.86
N PHE A 126 -16.84 4.51 10.78
CA PHE A 126 -16.96 5.09 9.45
C PHE A 126 -18.31 4.76 8.81
N PRO A 127 -18.76 5.54 7.81
CA PRO A 127 -19.94 5.20 7.02
C PRO A 127 -19.79 3.87 6.27
N ASP A 128 -20.87 3.09 6.14
CA ASP A 128 -20.88 1.77 5.48
C ASP A 128 -20.41 1.79 4.02
N ASN A 129 -20.50 2.95 3.36
CA ASN A 129 -20.03 3.14 1.98
C ASN A 129 -18.53 3.47 1.87
N ILE A 130 -17.78 3.43 2.98
CA ILE A 130 -16.32 3.45 3.01
C ILE A 130 -15.76 2.04 2.94
N VAL A 131 -14.87 1.82 1.97
CA VAL A 131 -14.04 0.63 1.87
C VAL A 131 -12.61 1.01 2.23
N ILE A 132 -12.02 0.31 3.19
CA ILE A 132 -10.60 0.46 3.55
C ILE A 132 -9.82 -0.72 2.96
N ILE A 133 -8.74 -0.43 2.25
CA ILE A 133 -7.71 -1.40 1.87
C ILE A 133 -6.37 -0.87 2.38
N ALA A 134 -5.56 -1.74 2.99
CA ALA A 134 -4.22 -1.36 3.42
C ALA A 134 -3.17 -2.23 2.73
N ALA A 135 -1.98 -1.66 2.53
CA ALA A 135 -0.81 -2.36 2.09
C ALA A 135 0.36 -2.21 3.08
N LEU A 136 1.25 -3.19 3.06
CA LEU A 136 2.42 -3.24 3.92
C LEU A 136 3.63 -3.82 3.21
N ASN A 137 4.80 -3.41 3.69
CA ASN A 137 6.08 -3.90 3.21
C ASN A 137 6.50 -5.17 3.98
N PRO A 138 7.12 -6.17 3.31
CA PRO A 138 7.49 -7.42 3.95
C PRO A 138 8.56 -7.22 5.04
N TYR A 139 8.40 -7.92 6.16
CA TYR A 139 9.40 -7.95 7.22
C TYR A 139 10.53 -8.92 6.84
N ARG A 140 11.62 -8.41 6.24
CA ARG A 140 12.76 -9.21 5.75
C ARG A 140 14.09 -8.63 6.21
N LYS A 141 14.95 -9.45 6.82
CA LYS A 141 16.33 -9.07 7.19
C LYS A 141 17.22 -8.90 5.95
N ARG A 142 18.14 -7.95 5.99
CA ARG A 142 19.21 -7.78 4.99
C ARG A 142 20.20 -8.93 5.13
N GLN A 143 20.64 -9.49 4.00
CA GLN A 143 21.84 -10.32 4.01
C GLN A 143 23.05 -9.39 4.11
N ARG A 144 23.63 -9.31 5.31
CA ARG A 144 24.85 -8.53 5.55
C ARG A 144 26.09 -9.37 5.30
N SER A 145 27.10 -8.76 4.68
CA SER A 145 28.43 -9.35 4.55
C SER A 145 29.14 -9.40 5.90
N ASP A 146 30.15 -10.27 6.05
CA ASP A 146 30.83 -10.43 7.34
C ASP A 146 31.62 -9.17 7.77
N LYS A 147 32.03 -8.33 6.82
CA LYS A 147 32.68 -7.04 7.10
C LYS A 147 31.73 -6.03 7.76
N GLU A 148 30.50 -5.92 7.27
CA GLU A 148 29.48 -5.02 7.82
C GLU A 148 29.08 -5.43 9.25
N LYS A 149 29.12 -6.72 9.57
CA LYS A 149 28.85 -7.22 10.92
C LYS A 149 29.94 -6.85 11.93
N ASP A 150 31.18 -6.70 11.48
CA ASP A 150 32.31 -6.40 12.37
C ASP A 150 32.42 -4.90 12.67
N GLU A 151 32.04 -4.03 11.73
CA GLU A 151 31.93 -2.57 11.95
C GLU A 151 30.86 -2.24 13.02
N ASP A 152 29.68 -2.86 12.95
CA ASP A 152 28.59 -2.65 13.93
C ASP A 152 28.94 -3.11 15.35
N LYS A 153 29.81 -4.13 15.50
CA LYS A 153 30.30 -4.60 16.80
C LYS A 153 31.25 -3.60 17.45
N GLN A 154 31.88 -2.73 16.66
CA GLN A 154 32.80 -1.72 17.17
C GLN A 154 32.03 -0.49 17.68
N ASP A 155 30.99 -0.07 16.96
CA ASP A 155 30.13 1.06 17.34
C ASP A 155 29.19 0.74 18.53
N ASN A 156 28.73 -0.51 18.66
CA ASN A 156 27.85 -0.92 19.76
C ASN A 156 28.50 -0.98 21.14
N ARG A 157 29.83 -0.91 21.27
CA ARG A 157 30.52 -0.98 22.58
C ARG A 157 30.32 0.28 23.43
N ASN A 158 29.85 1.38 22.83
CA ASN A 158 29.81 2.70 23.46
C ASN A 158 28.40 3.25 23.75
N ARG A 159 27.33 2.44 23.60
CA ARG A 159 25.93 2.89 23.79
C ARG A 159 25.22 2.15 24.93
N THR A 160 24.61 2.92 25.84
CA THR A 160 23.65 2.43 26.85
C THR A 160 22.37 1.93 26.17
N LYS A 161 21.86 0.75 26.55
CA LYS A 161 20.69 0.11 25.90
C LYS A 161 19.36 0.53 26.54
N TYR A 162 18.44 1.05 25.73
CA TYR A 162 17.02 1.18 26.04
C TYR A 162 16.16 0.33 25.08
N TYR A 163 14.93 -0.02 25.47
CA TYR A 163 14.03 -0.87 24.65
C TYR A 163 13.74 -0.30 23.26
N LEU A 164 13.66 1.03 23.14
CA LEU A 164 13.52 1.72 21.85
C LEU A 164 14.78 1.57 20.99
N ASP A 165 15.98 1.58 21.59
CA ASP A 165 17.23 1.35 20.87
C ASP A 165 17.34 -0.09 20.34
N ASP A 166 16.80 -1.07 21.07
CA ASP A 166 16.82 -2.47 20.62
C ASP A 166 15.86 -2.69 19.44
N LEU A 167 14.66 -2.08 19.45
CA LEU A 167 13.74 -2.13 18.31
C LEU A 167 14.28 -1.38 17.08
N ASP A 168 14.86 -0.19 17.29
CA ASP A 168 15.50 0.56 16.20
C ASP A 168 16.65 -0.23 15.57
N LYS A 169 17.48 -0.91 16.37
CA LYS A 169 18.53 -1.80 15.87
C LYS A 169 17.97 -2.98 15.07
N GLU A 170 16.91 -3.62 15.58
CA GLU A 170 16.26 -4.70 14.83
C GLU A 170 15.72 -4.21 13.49
N MET A 171 15.17 -2.99 13.45
CA MET A 171 14.65 -2.38 12.22
C MET A 171 15.76 -1.97 11.24
N ASP A 172 16.94 -1.59 11.72
CA ASP A 172 18.13 -1.31 10.89
C ASP A 172 18.69 -2.58 10.22
N GLU A 173 18.42 -3.76 10.78
CA GLU A 173 18.74 -5.04 10.14
C GLU A 173 17.79 -5.37 8.99
N LEU A 174 16.66 -4.67 8.83
CA LEU A 174 15.65 -4.99 7.83
C LEU A 174 15.89 -4.29 6.50
N VAL A 175 15.50 -4.96 5.40
CA VAL A 175 15.49 -4.37 4.06
C VAL A 175 14.60 -3.12 4.07
N TYR A 176 13.41 -3.24 4.64
CA TYR A 176 12.46 -2.16 4.86
C TYR A 176 12.44 -1.78 6.34
N ARG A 177 12.52 -0.48 6.66
CA ARG A 177 12.34 -0.02 8.03
C ARG A 177 10.86 -0.08 8.40
N VAL A 178 10.42 -1.19 8.97
CA VAL A 178 9.01 -1.47 9.28
C VAL A 178 8.83 -1.98 10.71
N PHE A 179 7.71 -1.60 11.32
CA PHE A 179 7.26 -2.08 12.61
C PHE A 179 6.61 -3.46 12.48
N PRO A 180 6.80 -4.35 13.47
CA PRO A 180 6.16 -5.65 13.49
C PRO A 180 4.63 -5.51 13.64
N LEU A 181 3.89 -6.33 12.89
CA LEU A 181 2.42 -6.31 12.93
C LEU A 181 1.89 -7.00 14.20
N PRO A 182 0.82 -6.48 14.83
CA PRO A 182 0.07 -7.19 15.86
C PRO A 182 -0.44 -8.55 15.34
N ARG A 183 -0.46 -9.58 16.19
CA ARG A 183 -0.89 -10.95 15.80
C ARG A 183 -2.29 -10.99 15.19
N SER A 184 -3.21 -10.18 15.70
CA SER A 184 -4.58 -10.07 15.19
C SER A 184 -4.65 -9.48 13.78
N LEU A 185 -3.66 -8.69 13.37
CA LEU A 185 -3.59 -8.11 12.03
C LEU A 185 -2.91 -9.07 11.04
N GLN A 186 -1.97 -9.90 11.51
CA GLN A 186 -1.25 -10.90 10.71
C GLN A 186 -2.19 -11.91 10.03
N THR A 187 -3.31 -12.26 10.66
CA THR A 187 -4.29 -13.21 10.10
C THR A 187 -4.97 -12.72 8.82
N TYR A 188 -4.95 -11.41 8.57
CA TYR A 188 -5.57 -10.81 7.38
C TYR A 188 -4.58 -10.57 6.24
N VAL A 189 -3.28 -10.74 6.49
CA VAL A 189 -2.22 -10.47 5.51
C VAL A 189 -2.36 -11.42 4.33
N TRP A 190 -2.53 -10.86 3.15
CA TRP A 190 -2.47 -11.58 1.90
C TRP A 190 -1.25 -11.15 1.10
N ASN A 191 -0.37 -12.12 0.82
CA ASN A 191 0.85 -11.89 0.07
C ASN A 191 0.55 -11.83 -1.44
N PHE A 192 0.82 -10.68 -2.06
CA PHE A 192 0.71 -10.47 -3.51
C PHE A 192 1.89 -11.05 -4.30
N GLY A 193 2.94 -11.49 -3.60
CA GLY A 193 4.17 -11.99 -4.18
C GLY A 193 5.08 -10.88 -4.70
N SER A 194 6.02 -11.27 -5.56
CA SER A 194 6.88 -10.38 -6.33
C SER A 194 6.38 -10.27 -7.77
N LEU A 195 6.86 -9.26 -8.51
CA LEU A 195 6.65 -9.21 -9.95
C LEU A 195 7.26 -10.45 -10.62
N SER A 196 6.59 -10.97 -11.64
CA SER A 196 7.23 -11.93 -12.54
C SER A 196 8.24 -11.19 -13.42
N GLU A 197 9.28 -11.90 -13.88
CA GLU A 197 10.29 -11.33 -14.77
C GLU A 197 9.65 -10.75 -16.05
N ALA A 198 8.61 -11.39 -16.58
CA ALA A 198 7.87 -10.89 -17.74
C ALA A 198 7.13 -9.58 -17.46
N ASP A 199 6.47 -9.47 -16.31
CA ASP A 199 5.77 -8.24 -15.89
C ASP A 199 6.77 -7.11 -15.63
N GLU A 200 7.93 -7.42 -15.06
CA GLU A 200 9.01 -6.46 -14.80
C GLU A 200 9.57 -5.88 -16.11
N HIS A 201 9.88 -6.74 -17.10
CA HIS A 201 10.34 -6.29 -18.42
C HIS A 201 9.31 -5.40 -19.11
N GLN A 202 8.02 -5.77 -19.04
CA GLN A 202 6.95 -4.96 -19.61
C GLN A 202 6.81 -3.61 -18.88
N TYR A 203 6.98 -3.60 -17.56
CA TYR A 203 6.94 -2.37 -16.75
C TYR A 203 8.12 -1.44 -17.07
N ILE A 204 9.33 -1.99 -17.19
CA ILE A 204 10.52 -1.25 -17.63
C ILE A 204 10.29 -0.67 -19.02
N ALA A 205 9.74 -1.45 -19.96
CA ALA A 205 9.42 -0.98 -21.30
C ALA A 205 8.38 0.17 -21.29
N LEU A 206 7.35 0.10 -20.45
CA LEU A 206 6.38 1.19 -20.28
C LEU A 206 7.03 2.45 -19.70
N ILE A 207 7.93 2.31 -18.72
CA ILE A 207 8.67 3.44 -18.15
C ILE A 207 9.56 4.08 -19.19
N THR A 208 10.40 3.30 -19.88
CA THR A 208 11.33 3.83 -20.89
C THR A 208 10.56 4.48 -22.03
N THR A 209 9.50 3.85 -22.52
CA THR A 209 8.68 4.42 -23.59
C THR A 209 8.06 5.75 -23.16
N ASN A 210 7.41 5.83 -21.99
CA ASN A 210 6.81 7.08 -21.50
C ASN A 210 7.84 8.16 -21.12
N ALA A 211 9.00 7.78 -20.59
CA ALA A 211 10.09 8.70 -20.25
C ALA A 211 10.71 9.32 -21.52
N TRP A 212 10.89 8.52 -22.57
CA TRP A 212 11.42 8.99 -23.85
C TRP A 212 10.44 9.94 -24.54
N TYR A 213 9.14 9.67 -24.54
CA TYR A 213 8.13 10.61 -25.08
C TYR A 213 8.11 11.95 -24.35
N ARG A 214 8.26 11.97 -23.01
CA ARG A 214 8.33 13.22 -22.24
C ARG A 214 9.63 13.99 -22.50
N CYS A 215 10.76 13.31 -22.65
CA CYS A 215 12.04 13.96 -22.97
C CYS A 215 12.04 14.56 -24.39
N PHE A 216 11.46 13.87 -25.37
CA PHE A 216 11.37 14.36 -26.74
C PHE A 216 10.51 15.62 -26.88
N ILE A 217 9.43 15.75 -26.11
CA ILE A 217 8.59 16.96 -26.10
C ILE A 217 9.36 18.17 -25.55
N TYR A 218 10.26 17.99 -24.58
CA TYR A 218 11.09 19.08 -24.03
C TYR A 218 12.33 19.41 -24.87
N LEU A 219 12.75 18.53 -25.79
CA LEU A 219 13.84 18.78 -26.74
C LEU A 219 13.36 19.32 -28.10
N CYS A 220 12.06 19.30 -28.36
CA CYS A 220 11.44 19.81 -29.58
C CYS A 220 10.65 21.13 -29.39
N ILE A 221 10.79 21.79 -28.24
CA ILE A 221 10.38 23.19 -27.98
C ILE A 221 11.64 23.98 -27.69
#